data_AF-A0A9C8GLK1-F1
#
_entry.id   AF-A0A9C8GLK1-F1
#
_cell.length_a   1.000
_cell.length_b   1.000
_cell.length_c   1.000
_cell.angle_alpha   90.00
_cell.angle_beta   90.00
_cell.angle_gamma   90.00
#
_symmetry.space_group_name_H-M   'P 1'
#
loop_
_entity.id
_entity.type
_entity.pdbx_description
1 polymer ?
#
loop_
_entity_poly.entity_id
_entity_poly.type
_entity_poly.pdbx_seq_one_letter_code
_entity_poly.pdbx_strand_id
1 'polypeptide(L)'
;MVIPSSFSSENFVTLYCGDCLEFLKAIPDESIQLVVTSPPYNIGKEYEDVLDIDVYKAQQRKVIEECIRVLKPEGSICWEIGNYVDDGEIIPLDILLYDCFRDNGLTMRNRIVWHFGHGLHCKNRFSGRYETINWFTKSDDYVFNLDPVRVPQKYPGKRHYKGPNKGRLSGNPKGKNPADVWNIPHVKSNHVEKTDHPCQFPVALVQRLVLSMTNEDDLVFDPFMGVGTTAIATVINNRRAAGSELIDYYYDIAVDRVKKAIVGELRIRPDKPVYKPAKKSKLTANPWEDL
;
A
#
# COMPACT_ATOMS: atom_id res chain seq x y z
N MET A 1 -18.99 -19.52 -1.20
CA MET A 1 -18.82 -18.48 -0.15
C MET A 1 -19.39 -17.18 -0.65
N VAL A 2 -20.24 -16.51 0.13
CA VAL A 2 -20.80 -15.19 -0.21
C VAL A 2 -20.05 -14.13 0.61
N ILE A 3 -19.62 -13.05 -0.04
CA ILE A 3 -19.05 -11.90 0.65
C ILE A 3 -20.21 -10.91 0.90
N PRO A 4 -20.51 -10.54 2.14
CA PRO A 4 -21.57 -9.60 2.46
C PRO A 4 -21.23 -8.19 1.96
N SER A 5 -22.26 -7.45 1.54
CA SER A 5 -22.16 -6.04 1.12
C SER A 5 -22.49 -5.05 2.23
N SER A 6 -23.22 -5.48 3.27
CA SER A 6 -23.50 -4.67 4.45
C SER A 6 -22.43 -4.85 5.52
N PHE A 7 -22.00 -3.75 6.13
CA PHE A 7 -21.04 -3.78 7.23
C PHE A 7 -21.60 -4.52 8.45
N SER A 8 -20.74 -5.34 9.07
CA SER A 8 -20.92 -5.93 10.39
C SER A 8 -19.54 -6.15 10.98
N SER A 9 -19.37 -5.90 12.28
CA SER A 9 -18.12 -6.20 12.98
C SER A 9 -17.75 -7.67 12.89
N GLU A 10 -18.73 -8.57 12.82
CA GLU A 10 -18.49 -10.02 12.80
C GLU A 10 -18.11 -10.56 11.41
N ASN A 11 -18.19 -9.74 10.37
CA ASN A 11 -17.82 -10.18 9.03
C ASN A 11 -16.31 -10.37 8.93
N PHE A 12 -15.88 -11.51 8.42
CA PHE A 12 -14.47 -11.71 8.07
C PHE A 12 -14.05 -10.81 6.89
N VAL A 13 -14.93 -10.64 5.91
CA VAL A 13 -14.77 -9.71 4.79
C VAL A 13 -16.09 -9.03 4.51
N THR A 14 -16.08 -7.72 4.28
CA THR A 14 -17.20 -6.96 3.70
C THR A 14 -16.72 -6.21 2.47
N LEU A 15 -17.41 -6.34 1.34
CA LEU A 15 -17.13 -5.56 0.14
C LEU A 15 -18.42 -4.87 -0.31
N TYR A 16 -18.40 -3.54 -0.36
CA TYR A 16 -19.53 -2.72 -0.80
C TYR A 16 -19.31 -2.23 -2.23
N CYS A 17 -20.32 -2.36 -3.08
CA CYS A 17 -20.31 -1.78 -4.42
C CYS A 17 -21.06 -0.45 -4.38
N GLY A 18 -20.32 0.66 -4.51
CA GLY A 18 -20.85 2.01 -4.44
C GLY A 18 -19.90 3.02 -3.81
N ASP A 19 -20.43 4.20 -3.52
CA ASP A 19 -19.71 5.33 -2.96
C ASP A 19 -19.14 5.04 -1.55
N CYS A 20 -17.87 5.38 -1.34
CA CYS A 20 -17.16 5.08 -0.09
C CYS A 20 -17.67 5.88 1.11
N LEU A 21 -18.12 7.12 0.90
CA LEU A 21 -18.68 7.96 1.96
C LEU A 21 -20.05 7.42 2.41
N GLU A 22 -20.85 6.89 1.48
CA GLU A 22 -22.09 6.19 1.84
C GLU A 22 -21.82 4.92 2.66
N PHE A 23 -20.80 4.15 2.29
CA PHE A 23 -20.41 2.96 3.07
C PHE A 23 -19.86 3.32 4.45
N LEU A 24 -19.02 4.36 4.55
CA LEU A 24 -18.42 4.82 5.80
C LEU A 24 -19.46 5.22 6.85
N LYS A 25 -20.64 5.73 6.45
CA LYS A 25 -21.75 6.03 7.38
C LYS A 25 -22.24 4.81 8.16
N ALA A 26 -22.11 3.61 7.59
CA ALA A 26 -22.51 2.36 8.24
C ALA A 26 -21.43 1.82 9.20
N ILE A 27 -20.23 2.39 9.19
CA ILE A 27 -19.09 1.95 9.99
C ILE A 27 -19.03 2.77 11.30
N PRO A 28 -19.04 2.12 12.47
CA PRO A 28 -18.92 2.80 13.75
C PRO A 28 -17.59 3.54 13.88
N ASP A 29 -17.61 4.62 14.67
CA ASP A 29 -16.41 5.32 15.11
C ASP A 29 -15.42 4.34 15.74
N GLU A 30 -14.12 4.60 15.58
CA GLU A 30 -13.05 3.87 16.28
C GLU A 30 -13.09 2.34 16.18
N SER A 31 -13.50 1.80 15.02
CA SER A 31 -13.65 0.36 14.78
C SER A 31 -12.59 -0.24 13.87
N ILE A 32 -11.88 0.58 13.08
CA ILE A 32 -10.86 0.16 12.10
C ILE A 32 -9.46 0.33 12.70
N GLN A 33 -8.62 -0.69 12.55
CA GLN A 33 -7.23 -0.64 13.00
C GLN A 33 -6.32 0.02 11.97
N LEU A 34 -6.54 -0.26 10.69
CA LEU A 34 -5.67 0.21 9.62
C LEU A 34 -6.50 0.59 8.40
N VAL A 35 -6.28 1.79 7.88
CA VAL A 35 -6.72 2.15 6.52
C VAL A 35 -5.52 2.01 5.59
N VAL A 36 -5.63 1.20 4.54
CA VAL A 36 -4.64 1.15 3.44
C VAL A 36 -5.38 1.39 2.15
N THR A 37 -4.91 2.35 1.36
CA THR A 37 -5.54 2.67 0.09
C THR A 37 -4.60 3.33 -0.89
N SER A 38 -5.05 3.39 -2.14
CA SER A 38 -4.48 4.16 -3.25
C SER A 38 -5.66 4.87 -3.92
N PRO A 39 -5.92 6.15 -3.61
CA PRO A 39 -7.09 6.85 -4.14
C PRO A 39 -6.92 7.11 -5.65
N PRO A 40 -7.97 7.63 -6.29
CA PRO A 40 -7.83 8.34 -7.56
C PRO A 40 -6.74 9.42 -7.53
N TYR A 41 -5.94 9.56 -8.60
CA TYR A 41 -4.77 10.47 -8.64
C TYR A 41 -5.04 11.78 -9.42
N ASN A 42 -6.29 12.04 -9.82
CA ASN A 42 -6.65 13.18 -10.66
C ASN A 42 -6.01 13.14 -12.06
N ILE A 43 -5.67 11.95 -12.57
CA ILE A 43 -4.88 11.79 -13.82
C ILE A 43 -5.78 11.67 -15.06
N GLY A 44 -7.11 11.65 -14.90
CA GLY A 44 -8.01 11.48 -16.04
C GLY A 44 -7.97 10.07 -16.63
N LYS A 45 -7.71 9.05 -15.81
CA LYS A 45 -7.73 7.64 -16.24
C LYS A 45 -9.18 7.23 -16.57
N GLU A 46 -9.38 6.03 -17.13
CA GLU A 46 -10.71 5.52 -17.55
C GLU A 46 -11.84 5.61 -16.50
N TYR A 47 -11.53 5.93 -15.24
CA TYR A 47 -12.45 6.03 -14.10
C TYR A 47 -12.36 7.38 -13.35
N GLU A 48 -11.66 8.38 -13.90
CA GLU A 48 -11.48 9.70 -13.28
C GLU A 48 -11.68 10.82 -14.31
N ASP A 49 -12.40 11.88 -13.94
CA ASP A 49 -12.30 13.16 -14.63
C ASP A 49 -11.09 13.95 -14.10
N VAL A 50 -10.40 14.72 -14.95
CA VAL A 50 -9.37 15.66 -14.48
C VAL A 50 -10.09 16.84 -13.82
N LEU A 51 -9.98 16.93 -12.49
CA LEU A 51 -10.56 18.00 -11.69
C LEU A 51 -9.54 19.11 -11.45
N ASP A 52 -10.06 20.30 -11.12
CA ASP A 52 -9.26 21.33 -10.48
C ASP A 52 -8.61 20.79 -9.19
N ILE A 53 -7.35 21.16 -8.94
CA ILE A 53 -6.54 20.56 -7.89
C ILE A 53 -7.10 20.83 -6.48
N ASP A 54 -7.77 21.98 -6.27
CA ASP A 54 -8.40 22.31 -5.00
C ASP A 54 -9.69 21.51 -4.82
N VAL A 55 -10.44 21.26 -5.90
CA VAL A 55 -11.61 20.36 -5.88
C VAL A 55 -11.18 18.93 -5.54
N TYR A 56 -10.10 18.44 -6.16
CA TYR A 56 -9.53 17.13 -5.84
C TYR A 56 -9.12 17.05 -4.37
N LYS A 57 -8.35 18.04 -3.88
CA LYS A 57 -7.92 18.09 -2.47
C LYS A 57 -9.11 18.11 -1.51
N ALA A 58 -10.17 18.84 -1.84
CA ALA A 58 -11.39 18.90 -1.03
C ALA A 58 -12.16 17.57 -1.01
N GLN A 59 -12.23 16.84 -2.12
CA GLN A 59 -12.83 15.50 -2.16
C GLN A 59 -12.03 14.51 -1.32
N GLN A 60 -10.70 14.48 -1.48
CA GLN A 60 -9.82 13.63 -0.67
C GLN A 60 -9.95 13.95 0.82
N ARG A 61 -10.01 15.24 1.19
CA ARG A 61 -10.20 15.67 2.58
C ARG A 61 -11.45 15.07 3.22
N LYS A 62 -12.59 15.03 2.53
CA LYS A 62 -13.84 14.43 3.05
C LYS A 62 -13.68 12.94 3.38
N VAL A 63 -13.04 12.19 2.48
CA VAL A 63 -12.81 10.75 2.69
C VAL A 63 -11.80 10.54 3.83
N ILE A 64 -10.75 11.36 3.89
CA ILE A 64 -9.76 11.31 4.96
C ILE A 64 -10.41 11.58 6.33
N GLU A 65 -11.27 12.59 6.44
CA GLU A 65 -11.99 12.93 7.68
C GLU A 65 -12.86 11.76 8.17
N GLU A 66 -13.62 11.12 7.28
CA GLU A 66 -14.41 9.93 7.64
C GLU A 66 -13.54 8.72 7.98
N CYS A 67 -12.43 8.51 7.27
CA CYS A 67 -11.43 7.50 7.63
C CYS A 67 -10.85 7.74 9.04
N ILE A 68 -10.62 9.00 9.44
CA ILE A 68 -10.12 9.34 10.78
C ILE A 68 -11.18 9.08 11.86
N ARG A 69 -12.45 9.35 11.57
CA ARG A 69 -13.57 9.06 12.49
C ARG A 69 -13.62 7.57 12.83
N VAL A 70 -13.59 6.70 11.82
CA VAL A 70 -13.69 5.24 12.02
C VAL A 70 -12.41 4.59 12.52
N LEU A 71 -11.27 5.29 12.49
CA LEU A 71 -9.98 4.76 12.93
C LEU A 71 -9.89 4.68 14.46
N LYS A 72 -9.43 3.55 15.00
CA LYS A 72 -9.12 3.39 16.43
C LYS A 72 -8.05 4.39 16.90
N PRO A 73 -8.01 4.75 18.20
CA PRO A 73 -6.93 5.56 18.78
C PRO A 73 -5.52 5.02 18.50
N GLU A 74 -5.37 3.70 18.43
CA GLU A 74 -4.11 3.00 18.14
C GLU A 74 -3.89 2.74 16.64
N GLY A 75 -4.79 3.25 15.81
CA GLY A 75 -4.86 2.96 14.38
C GLY A 75 -3.91 3.78 13.52
N SER A 76 -3.68 3.26 12.30
CA SER A 76 -2.84 3.88 11.28
C SER A 76 -3.61 4.12 9.97
N ILE A 77 -3.21 5.16 9.23
CA ILE A 77 -3.61 5.37 7.83
C ILE A 77 -2.36 5.30 6.96
N CYS A 78 -2.43 4.51 5.89
CA CYS A 78 -1.42 4.41 4.86
C CYS A 78 -2.04 4.82 3.52
N TRP A 79 -1.68 6.02 3.08
CA TRP A 79 -2.19 6.62 1.86
C TRP A 79 -1.14 6.52 0.76
N GLU A 80 -1.25 5.51 -0.10
CA GLU A 80 -0.36 5.33 -1.25
C GLU A 80 -0.77 6.31 -2.34
N ILE A 81 0.15 7.16 -2.77
CA ILE A 81 -0.12 8.17 -3.77
C ILE A 81 1.11 8.50 -4.60
N GLY A 82 0.88 8.78 -5.89
CA GLY A 82 1.88 9.17 -6.85
C GLY A 82 1.91 10.68 -7.12
N ASN A 83 2.34 11.02 -8.33
CA ASN A 83 2.35 12.40 -8.81
C ASN A 83 1.30 12.60 -9.90
N TYR A 84 0.69 13.78 -9.90
CA TYR A 84 -0.05 14.29 -11.06
C TYR A 84 0.91 15.12 -11.93
N VAL A 85 0.70 15.11 -13.24
CA VAL A 85 1.54 15.84 -14.19
C VAL A 85 0.64 16.73 -15.03
N ASP A 86 0.84 18.03 -14.91
CA ASP A 86 0.13 19.05 -15.69
C ASP A 86 1.15 19.88 -16.46
N ASP A 87 1.01 19.95 -17.78
CA ASP A 87 1.94 20.61 -18.72
C ASP A 87 3.46 20.44 -18.41
N GLY A 88 3.85 19.25 -17.94
CA GLY A 88 5.23 18.92 -17.59
C GLY A 88 5.67 19.30 -16.17
N GLU A 89 4.87 20.06 -15.43
CA GLU A 89 5.00 20.25 -13.99
C GLU A 89 4.68 18.96 -13.24
N ILE A 90 5.37 18.72 -12.13
CA ILE A 90 5.08 17.63 -11.22
C ILE A 90 4.32 18.21 -10.04
N ILE A 91 3.09 17.75 -9.85
CA ILE A 91 2.29 18.04 -8.68
C ILE A 91 2.41 16.84 -7.73
N PRO A 92 3.20 16.95 -6.65
CA PRO A 92 3.39 15.88 -5.67
C PRO A 92 2.16 15.78 -4.77
N LEU A 93 1.27 14.85 -5.10
CA LEU A 93 -0.02 14.71 -4.40
C LEU A 93 0.16 14.33 -2.93
N ASP A 94 1.24 13.62 -2.61
CA ASP A 94 1.60 13.28 -1.23
C ASP A 94 1.90 14.50 -0.37
N ILE A 95 2.49 15.55 -0.95
CA ILE A 95 2.73 16.83 -0.28
C ILE A 95 1.41 17.62 -0.22
N LEU A 96 0.66 17.64 -1.32
CA LEU A 96 -0.62 18.35 -1.41
C LEU A 96 -1.63 17.90 -0.33
N LEU A 97 -1.67 16.59 -0.06
CA LEU A 97 -2.60 15.99 0.90
C LEU A 97 -2.06 15.95 2.33
N TYR A 98 -0.80 16.29 2.60
CA TYR A 98 -0.20 16.23 3.95
C TYR A 98 -1.05 16.98 4.99
N ASP A 99 -1.46 18.22 4.66
CA ASP A 99 -2.25 19.05 5.57
C ASP A 99 -3.64 18.47 5.84
N CYS A 100 -4.23 17.71 4.90
CA CYS A 100 -5.51 17.04 5.13
C CYS A 100 -5.45 16.04 6.30
N PHE A 101 -4.29 15.43 6.55
CA PHE A 101 -4.08 14.55 7.69
C PHE A 101 -3.64 15.35 8.94
N ARG A 102 -2.69 16.28 8.78
CA ARG A 102 -2.12 17.02 9.91
C ARG A 102 -3.13 17.98 10.55
N ASP A 103 -3.93 18.69 9.78
CA ASP A 103 -4.97 19.58 10.31
C ASP A 103 -6.01 18.80 11.12
N ASN A 104 -6.23 17.52 10.79
CA ASN A 104 -7.13 16.60 11.47
C ASN A 104 -6.47 15.81 12.61
N GLY A 105 -5.34 16.30 13.13
CA GLY A 105 -4.76 15.80 14.37
C GLY A 105 -3.84 14.58 14.23
N LEU A 106 -3.68 14.01 13.03
CA LEU A 106 -2.78 12.87 12.83
C LEU A 106 -1.30 13.26 12.87
N THR A 107 -0.46 12.28 13.18
CA THR A 107 1.01 12.40 13.20
C THR A 107 1.63 11.55 12.09
N MET A 108 2.42 12.16 11.20
CA MET A 108 3.15 11.41 10.17
C MET A 108 4.32 10.65 10.80
N ARG A 109 4.42 9.36 10.55
CA ARG A 109 5.53 8.51 11.03
C ARG A 109 6.59 8.30 9.96
N ASN A 110 6.17 7.99 8.73
CA ASN A 110 7.07 7.93 7.58
C ASN A 110 6.37 8.40 6.30
N ARG A 111 7.17 8.99 5.41
CA ARG A 111 6.90 9.05 3.98
C ARG A 111 7.64 7.89 3.32
N ILE A 112 6.97 6.76 3.17
CA ILE A 112 7.58 5.54 2.65
C ILE A 112 7.70 5.66 1.14
N VAL A 113 8.88 5.43 0.57
CA VAL A 113 9.13 5.44 -0.87
C VAL A 113 8.98 4.02 -1.40
N TRP A 114 7.96 3.79 -2.21
CA TRP A 114 7.82 2.56 -2.98
C TRP A 114 8.53 2.72 -4.33
N HIS A 115 9.70 2.09 -4.48
CA HIS A 115 10.50 2.13 -5.69
C HIS A 115 10.26 0.91 -6.59
N PHE A 116 10.20 1.16 -7.90
CA PHE A 116 9.94 0.17 -8.94
C PHE A 116 10.76 0.43 -10.21
N GLY A 117 11.20 -0.65 -10.85
CA GLY A 117 12.19 -0.57 -11.94
C GLY A 117 11.64 -0.27 -13.34
N HIS A 118 10.33 -0.36 -13.57
CA HIS A 118 9.74 -0.25 -14.92
C HIS A 118 8.79 0.93 -15.04
N GLY A 119 8.87 1.67 -16.14
CA GLY A 119 7.98 2.80 -16.42
C GLY A 119 8.35 3.49 -17.73
N LEU A 120 7.49 4.40 -18.18
CA LEU A 120 7.79 5.23 -19.35
C LEU A 120 8.99 6.16 -19.07
N HIS A 121 9.67 6.56 -20.14
CA HIS A 121 10.81 7.46 -20.08
C HIS A 121 10.40 8.89 -20.45
N CYS A 122 10.85 9.84 -19.65
CA CYS A 122 10.70 11.27 -19.91
C CYS A 122 11.91 11.78 -20.70
N LYS A 123 11.68 12.74 -21.61
CA LYS A 123 12.75 13.41 -22.37
C LYS A 123 13.33 14.62 -21.65
N ASN A 124 12.46 15.43 -21.03
CA ASN A 124 12.81 16.74 -20.49
C ASN A 124 12.93 16.75 -18.94
N ARG A 125 12.93 15.57 -18.30
CA ARG A 125 13.10 15.40 -16.84
C ARG A 125 13.50 13.96 -16.50
N PHE A 126 13.95 13.74 -15.27
CA PHE A 126 14.16 12.37 -14.78
C PHE A 126 12.83 11.62 -14.70
N SER A 127 12.86 10.36 -15.14
CA SER A 127 11.66 9.53 -15.16
C SER A 127 11.32 9.07 -13.75
N GLY A 128 10.07 9.27 -13.32
CA GLY A 128 9.60 8.80 -12.01
C GLY A 128 9.72 7.27 -11.91
N ARG A 129 10.29 6.79 -10.80
CA ARG A 129 10.48 5.36 -10.49
C ARG A 129 10.05 5.02 -9.07
N TYR A 130 9.23 5.89 -8.50
CA TYR A 130 8.66 5.68 -7.19
C TYR A 130 7.28 6.31 -7.08
N GLU A 131 6.52 5.77 -6.15
CA GLU A 131 5.33 6.35 -5.53
C GLU A 131 5.58 6.39 -4.02
N THR A 132 4.69 7.03 -3.27
CA THR A 132 4.88 7.22 -1.84
C THR A 132 3.69 6.71 -1.05
N ILE A 133 3.94 6.12 0.12
CA ILE A 133 2.90 5.84 1.10
C ILE A 133 3.11 6.79 2.26
N ASN A 134 2.15 7.70 2.44
CA ASN A 134 2.11 8.55 3.61
C ASN A 134 1.51 7.75 4.78
N TRP A 135 2.35 7.40 5.75
CA TRP A 135 1.94 6.71 6.96
C TRP A 135 1.70 7.70 8.10
N PHE A 136 0.47 7.75 8.57
CA PHE A 136 0.00 8.54 9.69
C PHE A 136 -0.59 7.67 10.80
N THR A 137 -0.51 8.14 12.05
CA THR A 137 -1.13 7.49 13.23
C THR A 137 -2.06 8.46 13.96
N LYS A 138 -3.13 7.92 14.58
CA LYS A 138 -4.11 8.73 15.34
C LYS A 138 -3.59 9.22 16.68
N SER A 139 -2.69 8.46 17.31
CA SER A 139 -2.05 8.82 18.57
C SER A 139 -0.57 8.41 18.60
N ASP A 140 0.10 8.64 19.73
CA ASP A 140 1.45 8.12 20.01
C ASP A 140 1.46 6.68 20.53
N ASP A 141 0.31 6.14 20.91
CA ASP A 141 0.14 4.73 21.29
C ASP A 141 -0.46 3.97 20.11
N TYR A 142 0.36 3.55 19.15
CA TYR A 142 -0.08 2.90 17.91
C TYR A 142 0.52 1.50 17.75
N VAL A 143 -0.20 0.62 17.06
CA VAL A 143 0.29 -0.73 16.77
C VAL A 143 1.43 -0.68 15.77
N PHE A 144 2.62 -1.18 16.15
CA PHE A 144 3.76 -1.37 15.26
C PHE A 144 4.57 -2.65 15.51
N ASN A 145 4.33 -3.66 14.67
CA ASN A 145 4.95 -4.98 14.68
C ASN A 145 6.13 -5.03 13.69
N LEU A 146 7.34 -4.71 14.15
CA LEU A 146 8.53 -4.70 13.27
C LEU A 146 8.99 -6.12 12.86
N ASP A 147 8.89 -7.08 13.77
CA ASP A 147 9.47 -8.42 13.59
C ASP A 147 8.93 -9.19 12.36
N PRO A 148 7.61 -9.21 12.08
CA PRO A 148 7.04 -9.87 10.89
C PRO A 148 7.51 -9.28 9.55
N VAL A 149 8.00 -8.03 9.54
CA VAL A 149 8.37 -7.30 8.32
C VAL A 149 9.87 -7.08 8.17
N ARG A 150 10.69 -7.72 9.01
CA ARG A 150 12.14 -7.67 8.89
C ARG A 150 12.60 -8.29 7.57
N VAL A 151 13.66 -7.71 7.02
CA VAL A 151 14.31 -8.19 5.79
C VAL A 151 15.71 -8.74 6.10
N PRO A 152 16.26 -9.63 5.26
CA PRO A 152 17.61 -10.17 5.46
C PRO A 152 18.65 -9.07 5.68
N GLN A 153 19.54 -9.31 6.65
CA GLN A 153 20.67 -8.41 6.88
C GLN A 153 21.70 -8.55 5.77
N LYS A 154 22.36 -7.44 5.41
CA LYS A 154 23.50 -7.47 4.48
C LYS A 154 24.67 -8.28 5.06
N TYR A 155 24.86 -8.22 6.38
CA TYR A 155 25.95 -8.88 7.10
C TYR A 155 25.43 -9.58 8.37
N PRO A 156 24.71 -10.71 8.27
CA PRO A 156 24.08 -11.36 9.42
C PRO A 156 25.10 -11.86 10.47
N GLY A 157 26.33 -12.16 10.04
CA GLY A 157 27.43 -12.55 10.93
C GLY A 157 28.18 -11.37 11.58
N LYS A 158 27.78 -10.11 11.35
CA LYS A 158 28.49 -8.94 11.88
C LYS A 158 28.43 -8.94 13.40
N ARG A 159 29.60 -8.93 14.04
CA ARG A 159 29.75 -8.84 15.50
C ARG A 159 30.13 -7.42 15.93
N HIS A 160 29.78 -7.05 17.16
CA HIS A 160 30.27 -5.81 17.74
C HIS A 160 31.80 -5.84 17.83
N TYR A 161 32.45 -4.78 17.34
CA TYR A 161 33.92 -4.68 17.31
C TYR A 161 34.50 -4.12 18.61
N LYS A 162 33.72 -3.32 19.36
CA LYS A 162 34.09 -2.67 20.63
C LYS A 162 32.91 -2.65 21.60
N GLY A 163 33.18 -2.29 22.86
CA GLY A 163 32.17 -2.14 23.92
C GLY A 163 31.83 -3.45 24.65
N PRO A 164 30.86 -3.41 25.57
CA PRO A 164 30.52 -4.55 26.44
C PRO A 164 29.98 -5.77 25.68
N ASN A 165 29.53 -5.59 24.43
CA ASN A 165 29.05 -6.66 23.56
C ASN A 165 30.08 -7.16 22.56
N LYS A 166 31.38 -6.78 22.68
CA LYS A 166 32.44 -7.19 21.73
C LYS A 166 32.41 -8.70 21.52
N GLY A 167 32.42 -9.11 20.25
CA GLY A 167 32.36 -10.52 19.88
C GLY A 167 30.94 -11.12 19.86
N ARG A 168 29.89 -10.43 20.32
CA ARG A 168 28.48 -10.86 20.16
C ARG A 168 27.94 -10.38 18.81
N LEU A 169 26.95 -11.09 18.25
CA LEU A 169 26.25 -10.67 17.03
C LEU A 169 25.59 -9.30 17.25
N SER A 170 25.75 -8.42 16.28
CA SER A 170 25.20 -7.05 16.32
C SER A 170 23.84 -6.91 15.65
N GLY A 171 23.40 -7.96 14.94
CA GLY A 171 22.14 -8.00 14.22
C GLY A 171 21.05 -8.75 14.99
N ASN A 172 19.80 -8.34 14.79
CA ASN A 172 18.65 -9.15 15.20
C ASN A 172 18.55 -10.42 14.31
N PRO A 173 18.35 -11.61 14.90
CA PRO A 173 18.33 -12.89 14.17
C PRO A 173 17.20 -12.99 13.13
N LYS A 174 16.08 -12.27 13.33
CA LYS A 174 14.96 -12.21 12.38
C LYS A 174 15.20 -11.28 11.18
N GLY A 175 16.31 -10.53 11.17
CA GLY A 175 16.65 -9.59 10.10
C GLY A 175 16.72 -8.14 10.56
N LYS A 176 16.95 -7.22 9.61
CA LYS A 176 16.98 -5.77 9.87
C LYS A 176 15.60 -5.14 9.62
N ASN A 177 15.41 -3.94 10.15
CA ASN A 177 14.30 -3.08 9.77
C ASN A 177 14.31 -2.88 8.23
N PRO A 178 13.16 -2.99 7.53
CA PRO A 178 13.08 -2.79 6.08
C PRO A 178 13.45 -1.39 5.61
N ALA A 179 13.59 -0.43 6.54
CA ALA A 179 13.65 1.01 6.29
C ALA A 179 12.38 1.51 5.62
N ASP A 180 12.39 2.74 5.10
CA ASP A 180 11.28 3.41 4.45
C ASP A 180 11.47 3.55 2.92
N VAL A 181 12.41 2.81 2.33
CA VAL A 181 12.57 2.70 0.86
C VAL A 181 12.39 1.26 0.42
N TRP A 182 11.25 0.95 -0.17
CA TRP A 182 10.82 -0.40 -0.48
C TRP A 182 10.93 -0.70 -1.97
N ASN A 183 11.71 -1.73 -2.30
CA ASN A 183 11.91 -2.18 -3.67
C ASN A 183 10.97 -3.34 -3.97
N ILE A 184 9.77 -3.04 -4.44
CA ILE A 184 8.73 -4.03 -4.75
C ILE A 184 8.27 -3.81 -6.21
N PRO A 185 8.29 -4.84 -7.09
CA PRO A 185 7.86 -4.68 -8.48
C PRO A 185 6.39 -4.27 -8.63
N HIS A 186 6.09 -3.52 -9.69
CA HIS A 186 4.71 -3.22 -10.10
C HIS A 186 3.98 -4.45 -10.64
N VAL A 187 2.65 -4.44 -10.51
CA VAL A 187 1.76 -5.37 -11.18
C VAL A 187 1.53 -4.88 -12.62
N LYS A 188 2.43 -5.23 -13.54
CA LYS A 188 2.32 -4.90 -14.98
C LYS A 188 2.59 -6.12 -15.87
N SER A 189 2.05 -6.09 -17.08
CA SER A 189 2.27 -7.10 -18.12
C SER A 189 2.02 -8.53 -17.62
N ASN A 190 3.01 -9.43 -17.68
CA ASN A 190 2.88 -10.83 -17.30
C ASN A 190 2.99 -11.08 -15.78
N HIS A 191 2.76 -10.07 -14.94
CA HIS A 191 2.78 -10.23 -13.49
C HIS A 191 1.65 -11.18 -13.05
N VAL A 192 1.95 -12.13 -12.15
CA VAL A 192 1.00 -13.17 -11.73
C VAL A 192 -0.30 -12.63 -11.10
N GLU A 193 -0.20 -11.46 -10.49
CA GLU A 193 -1.34 -10.77 -9.87
C GLU A 193 -2.09 -9.84 -10.85
N LYS A 194 -1.64 -9.67 -12.09
CA LYS A 194 -2.21 -8.68 -13.02
C LYS A 194 -3.66 -9.04 -13.36
N THR A 195 -4.51 -8.05 -13.19
CA THR A 195 -5.90 -8.04 -13.67
C THR A 195 -6.10 -6.90 -14.66
N ASP A 196 -7.34 -6.65 -15.07
CA ASP A 196 -7.67 -5.59 -16.00
C ASP A 196 -7.53 -4.18 -15.38
N HIS A 197 -7.41 -4.06 -14.06
CA HIS A 197 -7.19 -2.77 -13.40
C HIS A 197 -5.85 -2.13 -13.79
N PRO A 198 -5.82 -0.88 -14.28
CA PRO A 198 -4.63 -0.26 -14.85
C PRO A 198 -3.55 0.03 -13.79
N CYS A 199 -3.97 0.29 -12.55
CA CYS A 199 -3.13 0.82 -11.48
C CYS A 199 -3.17 -0.05 -10.22
N GLN A 200 -3.07 -1.36 -10.41
CA GLN A 200 -3.08 -2.30 -9.28
C GLN A 200 -1.72 -2.29 -8.55
N PHE A 201 -1.71 -1.95 -7.26
CA PHE A 201 -0.55 -2.18 -6.40
C PHE A 201 -0.40 -3.68 -6.03
N PRO A 202 0.82 -4.16 -5.72
CA PRO A 202 1.08 -5.58 -5.44
C PRO A 202 0.70 -5.97 -4.01
N VAL A 203 0.24 -7.22 -3.83
CA VAL A 203 -0.15 -7.77 -2.50
C VAL A 203 0.99 -7.65 -1.48
N ALA A 204 2.24 -7.85 -1.90
CA ALA A 204 3.41 -7.75 -1.04
C ALA A 204 3.60 -6.35 -0.41
N LEU A 205 3.19 -5.27 -1.11
CA LEU A 205 3.28 -3.91 -0.59
C LEU A 205 2.34 -3.74 0.61
N VAL A 206 1.07 -4.12 0.44
CA VAL A 206 0.05 -3.99 1.48
C VAL A 206 0.25 -5.01 2.60
N GLN A 207 0.69 -6.23 2.29
CA GLN A 207 0.98 -7.25 3.29
C GLN A 207 2.01 -6.74 4.32
N ARG A 208 3.01 -5.96 3.89
CA ARG A 208 3.97 -5.34 4.81
C ARG A 208 3.30 -4.34 5.75
N LEU A 209 2.35 -3.54 5.25
CA LEU A 209 1.57 -2.60 6.07
C LEU A 209 0.68 -3.34 7.06
N VAL A 210 -0.11 -4.31 6.59
CA VAL A 210 -0.99 -5.14 7.43
C VAL A 210 -0.20 -5.81 8.54
N LEU A 211 0.88 -6.53 8.22
CA LEU A 211 1.67 -7.24 9.22
C LEU A 211 2.37 -6.33 10.23
N SER A 212 2.69 -5.08 9.84
CA SER A 212 3.35 -4.14 10.73
C SER A 212 2.39 -3.28 11.54
N MET A 213 1.15 -3.07 11.12
CA MET A 213 0.24 -2.10 11.76
C MET A 213 -1.05 -2.71 12.30
N THR A 214 -1.14 -4.05 12.29
CA THR A 214 -2.28 -4.81 12.80
C THR A 214 -1.86 -6.08 13.54
N ASN A 215 -2.70 -6.53 14.45
CA ASN A 215 -2.67 -7.88 15.01
C ASN A 215 -3.66 -8.79 14.25
N GLU A 216 -3.67 -10.09 14.55
CA GLU A 216 -4.70 -10.98 14.00
C GLU A 216 -6.10 -10.50 14.43
N ASP A 217 -7.11 -10.79 13.60
CA ASP A 217 -8.51 -10.37 13.75
C ASP A 217 -8.78 -8.85 13.74
N ASP A 218 -7.76 -8.00 13.65
CA ASP A 218 -7.97 -6.57 13.42
C ASP A 218 -8.64 -6.30 12.07
N LEU A 219 -9.41 -5.21 12.01
CA LEU A 219 -10.12 -4.77 10.83
C LEU A 219 -9.28 -3.79 10.00
N VAL A 220 -9.06 -4.13 8.73
CA VAL A 220 -8.39 -3.29 7.72
C VAL A 220 -9.41 -2.77 6.72
N PHE A 221 -9.36 -1.47 6.43
CA PHE A 221 -10.29 -0.79 5.53
C PHE A 221 -9.59 -0.20 4.30
N ASP A 222 -10.28 -0.26 3.15
CA ASP A 222 -9.89 0.41 1.92
C ASP A 222 -11.11 1.11 1.28
N PRO A 223 -11.17 2.45 1.28
CA PRO A 223 -12.26 3.19 0.61
C PRO A 223 -12.25 3.07 -0.91
N PHE A 224 -11.13 2.66 -1.51
CA PHE A 224 -10.93 2.57 -2.97
C PHE A 224 -10.39 1.17 -3.32
N MET A 225 -11.20 0.15 -3.05
CA MET A 225 -10.80 -1.25 -3.05
C MET A 225 -10.22 -1.72 -4.40
N GLY A 226 -10.64 -1.11 -5.51
CA GLY A 226 -10.25 -1.49 -6.85
C GLY A 226 -10.53 -2.96 -7.08
N VAL A 227 -9.48 -3.71 -7.38
CA VAL A 227 -9.54 -5.16 -7.61
C VAL A 227 -9.20 -5.99 -6.36
N GLY A 228 -9.26 -5.41 -5.16
CA GLY A 228 -9.23 -6.15 -3.90
C GLY A 228 -7.86 -6.46 -3.32
N THR A 229 -6.77 -5.81 -3.77
CA THR A 229 -5.42 -6.12 -3.27
C THR A 229 -5.32 -5.94 -1.75
N THR A 230 -5.91 -4.88 -1.18
CA THR A 230 -5.92 -4.66 0.27
C THR A 230 -6.65 -5.78 1.00
N ALA A 231 -7.87 -6.13 0.58
CA ALA A 231 -8.61 -7.24 1.17
C ALA A 231 -7.85 -8.58 1.08
N ILE A 232 -7.22 -8.87 -0.05
CA ILE A 232 -6.39 -10.08 -0.25
C ILE A 232 -5.22 -10.11 0.74
N ALA A 233 -4.43 -9.02 0.82
CA ALA A 233 -3.31 -8.93 1.74
C ALA A 233 -3.75 -9.06 3.21
N THR A 234 -4.95 -8.61 3.53
CA THR A 234 -5.54 -8.71 4.87
C THR A 234 -5.95 -10.14 5.20
N VAL A 235 -6.78 -10.78 4.37
CA VAL A 235 -7.36 -12.10 4.68
C VAL A 235 -6.32 -13.22 4.69
N ILE A 236 -5.31 -13.19 3.82
CA ILE A 236 -4.25 -14.21 3.80
C ILE A 236 -3.36 -14.15 5.04
N ASN A 237 -3.44 -13.05 5.80
CA ASN A 237 -2.75 -12.89 7.08
C ASN A 237 -3.74 -12.96 8.26
N ASN A 238 -4.93 -13.54 8.14
CA ASN A 238 -5.87 -13.71 9.26
C ASN A 238 -6.33 -12.39 9.91
N ARG A 239 -6.56 -11.36 9.10
CA ARG A 239 -7.21 -10.11 9.51
C ARG A 239 -8.56 -9.99 8.81
N ARG A 240 -9.45 -9.15 9.35
CA ARG A 240 -10.74 -8.85 8.73
C ARG A 240 -10.61 -7.69 7.75
N ALA A 241 -11.32 -7.75 6.63
CA ALA A 241 -11.28 -6.71 5.61
C ALA A 241 -12.64 -6.04 5.41
N ALA A 242 -12.65 -4.73 5.21
CA ALA A 242 -13.81 -3.99 4.72
C ALA A 242 -13.40 -3.01 3.62
N GLY A 243 -14.31 -2.67 2.71
CA GLY A 243 -14.08 -1.56 1.80
C GLY A 243 -15.11 -1.43 0.70
N SER A 244 -14.92 -0.42 -0.13
CA SER A 244 -15.84 -0.02 -1.18
C SER A 244 -15.15 0.09 -2.53
N GLU A 245 -15.87 -0.26 -3.58
CA GLU A 245 -15.48 -0.01 -4.97
C GLU A 245 -16.68 0.54 -5.73
N LEU A 246 -16.47 1.64 -6.46
CA LEU A 246 -17.54 2.34 -7.17
C LEU A 246 -17.90 1.64 -8.48
N ILE A 247 -16.93 1.00 -9.14
CA ILE A 247 -17.08 0.44 -10.47
C ILE A 247 -17.42 -1.06 -10.38
N ASP A 248 -18.64 -1.43 -10.78
CA ASP A 248 -19.15 -2.81 -10.76
C ASP A 248 -18.16 -3.85 -11.29
N TYR A 249 -17.51 -3.54 -12.42
CA TYR A 249 -16.53 -4.43 -13.04
C TYR A 249 -15.31 -4.73 -12.15
N TYR A 250 -14.81 -3.71 -11.44
CA TYR A 250 -13.68 -3.87 -10.52
C TYR A 250 -14.09 -4.53 -9.22
N TYR A 251 -15.29 -4.19 -8.74
CA TYR A 251 -15.92 -4.87 -7.61
C TYR A 251 -16.05 -6.38 -7.86
N ASP A 252 -16.53 -6.79 -9.03
CA ASP A 252 -16.68 -8.21 -9.38
C ASP A 252 -15.33 -8.95 -9.41
N ILE A 253 -14.28 -8.31 -9.96
CA ILE A 253 -12.92 -8.84 -9.93
C ILE A 253 -12.42 -8.96 -8.48
N ALA A 254 -12.65 -7.94 -7.65
CA ALA A 254 -12.26 -7.97 -6.23
C ALA A 254 -12.93 -9.13 -5.49
N VAL A 255 -14.24 -9.32 -5.68
CA VAL A 255 -15.01 -10.40 -5.07
C VAL A 255 -14.45 -11.78 -5.45
N ASP A 256 -14.20 -12.03 -6.75
CA ASP A 256 -13.63 -13.30 -7.21
C ASP A 256 -12.23 -13.55 -6.61
N ARG A 257 -11.36 -12.53 -6.66
CA ARG A 257 -9.99 -12.63 -6.14
C ARG A 257 -9.95 -12.88 -4.64
N VAL A 258 -10.78 -12.17 -3.87
CA VAL A 258 -10.84 -12.34 -2.41
C VAL A 258 -11.37 -13.73 -2.04
N LYS A 259 -12.39 -14.25 -2.75
CA LYS A 259 -12.86 -15.63 -2.56
C LYS A 259 -11.72 -16.64 -2.80
N LYS A 260 -10.98 -16.49 -3.89
CA LYS A 260 -9.81 -17.34 -4.20
C LYS A 260 -8.71 -17.22 -3.14
N ALA A 261 -8.49 -16.03 -2.58
CA ALA A 261 -7.51 -15.82 -1.52
C ALA A 261 -7.90 -16.56 -0.23
N ILE A 262 -9.18 -16.49 0.17
CA ILE A 262 -9.69 -17.14 1.38
C ILE A 262 -9.54 -18.67 1.31
N VAL A 263 -9.73 -19.26 0.13
CA VAL A 263 -9.58 -20.72 -0.06
C VAL A 263 -8.16 -21.15 -0.45
N GLY A 264 -7.20 -20.21 -0.51
CA GLY A 264 -5.79 -20.52 -0.80
C GLY A 264 -5.47 -20.80 -2.28
N GLU A 265 -6.36 -20.44 -3.20
CA GLU A 265 -6.20 -20.68 -4.65
C GLU A 265 -5.60 -19.48 -5.40
N LEU A 266 -5.63 -18.28 -4.80
CA LEU A 266 -5.09 -17.09 -5.44
C LEU A 266 -3.56 -17.14 -5.51
N ARG A 267 -3.02 -17.00 -6.72
CA ARG A 267 -1.57 -16.89 -6.94
C ARG A 267 -1.11 -15.45 -6.68
N ILE A 268 -0.18 -15.28 -5.75
CA ILE A 268 0.47 -14.01 -5.43
C ILE A 268 1.97 -14.13 -5.58
N ARG A 269 2.64 -13.02 -5.89
CA ARG A 269 4.10 -12.96 -5.91
C ARG A 269 4.60 -12.91 -4.46
N PRO A 270 5.51 -13.80 -4.03
CA PRO A 270 6.09 -13.70 -2.70
C PRO A 270 6.92 -12.41 -2.57
N ASP A 271 6.97 -11.83 -1.37
CA ASP A 271 7.86 -10.69 -1.06
C ASP A 271 9.33 -11.14 -1.03
N LYS A 272 9.91 -11.27 -2.23
CA LYS A 272 11.32 -11.59 -2.45
C LYS A 272 12.00 -10.45 -3.19
N PRO A 273 13.32 -10.23 -2.98
CA PRO A 273 14.09 -9.24 -3.72
C PRO A 273 13.91 -9.38 -5.23
N VAL A 274 13.98 -8.26 -5.95
CA VAL A 274 13.95 -8.24 -7.42
C VAL A 274 15.09 -9.10 -7.97
N TYR A 275 14.77 -9.94 -8.96
CA TYR A 275 15.76 -10.77 -9.64
C TYR A 275 16.88 -9.90 -10.21
N LYS A 276 18.13 -10.28 -9.93
CA LYS A 276 19.31 -9.68 -10.56
C LYS A 276 19.79 -10.62 -11.65
N PRO A 277 19.73 -10.23 -12.93
CA PRO A 277 20.24 -11.06 -14.01
C PRO A 277 21.73 -11.34 -13.82
N ALA A 278 22.15 -12.55 -14.17
CA ALA A 278 23.54 -12.95 -14.05
C ALA A 278 24.42 -12.06 -14.95
N LYS A 279 25.55 -11.57 -14.43
CA LYS A 279 26.46 -10.61 -15.09
C LYS A 279 26.98 -11.04 -16.48
N LYS A 280 26.77 -12.29 -16.91
CA LYS A 280 27.30 -12.88 -18.16
C LYS A 280 26.22 -13.19 -19.21
N SER A 281 24.99 -12.70 -19.06
CA SER A 281 23.99 -12.85 -20.13
C SER A 281 24.24 -11.82 -21.25
N LYS A 282 23.92 -12.15 -22.51
CA LYS A 282 23.94 -11.17 -23.62
C LYS A 282 23.07 -9.94 -23.32
N LEU A 283 22.05 -10.07 -22.47
CA LEU A 283 21.15 -9.00 -22.03
C LEU A 283 21.76 -8.05 -20.98
N THR A 284 22.84 -8.48 -20.32
CA THR A 284 23.56 -7.69 -19.30
C THR A 284 24.90 -7.15 -19.77
N ALA A 285 25.34 -7.53 -20.98
CA ALA A 285 26.53 -6.96 -21.61
C ALA A 285 26.19 -5.55 -22.08
N ASN A 286 27.02 -4.56 -21.72
CA ASN A 286 26.89 -3.21 -22.25
C ASN A 286 27.45 -3.20 -23.68
N PRO A 287 26.63 -3.03 -24.72
CA PRO A 287 27.12 -3.06 -26.11
C PRO A 287 28.02 -1.85 -26.44
N TRP A 288 28.13 -0.90 -25.51
CA TRP A 288 28.88 0.35 -25.64
C TRP A 288 30.11 0.38 -24.74
N GLU A 289 30.51 -0.73 -24.11
CA GLU A 289 31.72 -0.78 -23.27
C GLU A 289 33.01 -0.51 -24.06
N ASP A 290 32.97 -0.70 -25.38
CA ASP A 290 34.10 -0.53 -26.30
C ASP A 290 33.96 0.69 -27.27
N LEU A 291 32.96 1.56 -27.09
CA LEU A 291 32.77 2.81 -27.86
C LEU A 291 33.19 4.05 -27.06
#